data_AF-A0A937DMJ2-F1
#
_entry.id   AF-A0A937DMJ2-F1
#
_cell.length_a   1.000
_cell.length_b   1.000
_cell.length_c   1.000
_cell.angle_alpha   90.00
_cell.angle_beta   90.00
_cell.angle_gamma   90.00
#
_symmetry.space_group_name_H-M   'P 1'
#
loop_
_entity.id
_entity.type
_entity.pdbx_description
1 polymer ?
#
loop_
_entity_poly.entity_id
_entity_poly.type
_entity_poly.pdbx_seq_one_letter_code
_entity_poly.pdbx_strand_id
1 'polypeptide(L)'
;MYTNHTNNTTPTPNTPATSPASPTRAPRQKRKLLWGFIPAAGVLAVLASCAEVATPFRGPGYDASSRTLLPIESVEANGQPTYILALTNATLDRSRRGIFDAYTRKLEKALPDTPGLVGFSIRARLLGSEVWTMTLWTSDEAADDFVGSPLHRKAIKEAMPAVLTSRFYRGPWTSTKPPTWAEAKALLESAPVNNYRSDSPASESPTTPTEAHR
;
A
#
# COMPACT_ATOMS: atom_id res chain seq x y z
N MET A 1 -33.69 -44.66 33.90
CA MET A 1 -34.52 -43.50 33.50
C MET A 1 -33.55 -42.46 32.94
N TYR A 2 -33.45 -42.11 31.66
CA TYR A 2 -34.24 -42.29 30.44
C TYR A 2 -33.26 -42.60 29.28
N THR A 3 -33.60 -43.58 28.45
CA THR A 3 -33.08 -43.78 27.09
C THR A 3 -33.86 -42.91 26.10
N ASN A 4 -33.23 -42.45 25.01
CA ASN A 4 -33.88 -42.17 23.69
C ASN A 4 -32.78 -41.97 22.63
N HIS A 5 -32.60 -42.91 21.70
CA HIS A 5 -33.26 -43.03 20.38
C HIS A 5 -32.74 -42.02 19.35
N THR A 6 -31.80 -42.40 18.45
CA THR A 6 -32.00 -42.89 17.04
C THR A 6 -32.65 -41.84 16.11
N ASN A 7 -32.12 -41.44 14.94
CA ASN A 7 -31.82 -42.24 13.74
C ASN A 7 -31.07 -41.46 12.64
N ASN A 8 -30.32 -42.22 11.84
CA ASN A 8 -29.92 -42.04 10.43
C ASN A 8 -30.81 -41.15 9.54
N THR A 9 -30.21 -40.48 8.54
CA THR A 9 -30.54 -40.70 7.09
C THR A 9 -29.46 -40.09 6.17
N THR A 10 -28.84 -40.93 5.34
CA THR A 10 -28.19 -40.68 4.04
C THR A 10 -28.48 -41.97 3.27
N PRO A 11 -28.79 -42.04 1.94
CA PRO A 11 -28.05 -41.41 0.84
C PRO A 11 -28.87 -41.09 -0.45
N THR A 12 -28.13 -40.77 -1.53
CA THR A 12 -28.41 -40.96 -2.99
C THR A 12 -28.98 -39.77 -3.80
N PRO A 13 -28.90 -39.78 -5.17
CA PRO A 13 -27.72 -40.02 -6.04
C PRO A 13 -27.65 -39.09 -7.30
N ASN A 14 -26.48 -39.08 -7.96
CA ASN A 14 -26.15 -39.00 -9.42
C ASN A 14 -26.91 -38.05 -10.39
N THR A 15 -26.23 -37.07 -11.04
CA THR A 15 -25.55 -37.11 -12.39
C THR A 15 -26.55 -37.02 -13.58
N PRO A 16 -26.38 -36.13 -14.59
CA PRO A 16 -25.41 -36.39 -15.66
C PRO A 16 -24.58 -35.19 -16.16
N ALA A 17 -23.38 -35.55 -16.61
CA ALA A 17 -22.52 -34.78 -17.47
C ALA A 17 -23.12 -34.65 -18.88
N THR A 18 -22.92 -33.48 -19.50
CA THR A 18 -23.10 -33.29 -20.94
C THR A 18 -21.83 -32.68 -21.52
N SER A 19 -21.19 -33.44 -22.39
CA SER A 19 -20.23 -33.04 -23.42
C SER A 19 -20.73 -33.68 -24.73
N PRO A 20 -20.24 -33.38 -25.94
CA PRO A 20 -19.53 -32.22 -26.47
C PRO A 20 -20.19 -31.68 -27.77
N ALA A 21 -19.77 -30.52 -28.30
CA ALA A 21 -19.86 -30.23 -29.74
C ALA A 21 -18.79 -29.22 -30.17
N SER A 22 -18.03 -29.59 -31.21
CA SER A 22 -16.88 -28.89 -31.78
C SER A 22 -17.31 -27.91 -32.91
N PRO A 23 -16.42 -27.44 -33.82
CA PRO A 23 -16.09 -26.03 -33.97
C PRO A 23 -16.57 -25.42 -35.29
N THR A 24 -17.09 -24.18 -35.27
CA THR A 24 -17.35 -23.44 -36.51
C THR A 24 -16.16 -22.57 -36.87
N ARG A 25 -15.36 -23.09 -37.81
CA ARG A 25 -14.28 -22.41 -38.54
C ARG A 25 -14.88 -21.34 -39.46
N ALA A 26 -14.60 -20.07 -39.19
CA ALA A 26 -14.95 -18.94 -40.06
C ALA A 26 -13.72 -18.45 -40.88
N PRO A 27 -13.94 -17.80 -42.04
CA PRO A 27 -12.99 -17.81 -43.15
C PRO A 27 -11.82 -16.81 -43.05
N ARG A 28 -10.73 -17.24 -43.70
CA ARG A 28 -9.45 -16.58 -43.95
C ARG A 28 -9.63 -15.24 -44.67
N GLN A 29 -9.52 -14.13 -43.93
CA GLN A 29 -9.56 -12.78 -44.49
C GLN A 29 -8.21 -12.44 -45.15
N LYS A 30 -8.23 -12.22 -46.47
CA LYS A 30 -7.07 -11.85 -47.28
C LYS A 30 -6.64 -10.42 -46.90
N ARG A 31 -5.48 -10.29 -46.24
CA ARG A 31 -4.82 -9.00 -46.02
C ARG A 31 -4.25 -8.53 -47.36
N LYS A 32 -4.89 -7.54 -47.98
CA LYS A 32 -4.27 -6.77 -49.06
C LYS A 32 -3.27 -5.79 -48.43
N LEU A 33 -2.00 -5.98 -48.77
CA LEU A 33 -0.96 -4.97 -48.64
C LEU A 33 -1.41 -3.74 -49.45
N LEU A 34 -1.58 -2.61 -48.79
CA LEU A 34 -1.41 -1.31 -49.43
C LEU A 34 -0.37 -0.52 -48.62
N TRP A 35 0.78 -0.37 -49.27
CA TRP A 35 1.74 0.68 -49.00
C TRP A 35 1.05 2.04 -49.11
N GLY A 36 1.16 2.85 -48.07
CA GLY A 36 0.76 4.25 -48.06
C GLY A 36 1.69 4.99 -47.12
N PHE A 37 2.66 5.70 -47.70
CA PHE A 37 3.54 6.64 -47.04
C PHE A 37 2.72 7.65 -46.22
N ILE A 38 3.00 7.75 -44.91
CA ILE A 38 2.64 8.92 -44.11
C ILE A 38 3.97 9.50 -43.58
N PRO A 39 4.30 10.76 -43.88
CA PRO A 39 5.50 11.41 -43.36
C PRO A 39 5.39 11.54 -41.84
N ALA A 40 6.26 10.82 -41.13
CA ALA A 40 6.40 10.90 -39.69
C ALA A 40 7.09 12.21 -39.29
N ALA A 41 6.30 13.26 -39.11
CA ALA A 41 6.67 14.46 -38.36
C ALA A 41 5.64 14.70 -37.26
N GLY A 42 5.41 13.68 -36.43
CA GLY A 42 4.71 13.81 -35.17
C GLY A 42 5.73 13.84 -34.05
N VAL A 43 6.16 15.03 -33.66
CA VAL A 43 6.86 15.24 -32.38
C VAL A 43 5.88 14.82 -31.28
N LEU A 44 6.01 13.58 -30.82
CA LEU A 44 5.34 13.11 -29.62
C LEU A 44 6.02 13.81 -28.45
N ALA A 45 5.50 14.96 -28.05
CA ALA A 45 5.85 15.60 -26.79
C ALA A 45 5.40 14.66 -25.67
N VAL A 46 6.27 13.72 -25.28
CA VAL A 46 6.15 12.96 -24.04
C VAL A 46 6.26 14.00 -22.94
N LEU A 47 5.11 14.44 -22.43
CA LEU A 47 5.05 15.16 -21.17
C LEU A 47 5.77 14.26 -20.17
N ALA A 48 6.96 14.68 -19.77
CA ALA A 48 7.75 14.10 -18.69
C ALA A 48 6.99 14.31 -17.38
N SER A 49 5.85 13.63 -17.23
CA SER A 49 5.19 13.47 -15.96
C SER A 49 6.12 12.61 -15.14
N CYS A 50 6.84 13.24 -14.21
CA CYS A 50 7.72 12.60 -13.23
C CYS A 50 7.07 11.31 -12.73
N ALA A 51 7.49 10.16 -13.27
CA ALA A 51 6.78 8.92 -13.09
C ALA A 51 6.75 8.54 -11.60
N GLU A 52 5.54 8.51 -11.03
CA GLU A 52 5.30 7.99 -9.69
C GLU A 52 5.00 6.50 -9.85
N VAL A 53 5.76 5.66 -9.14
CA VAL A 53 5.55 4.22 -9.13
C VAL A 53 4.81 3.86 -7.86
N ALA A 54 3.67 3.19 -8.00
CA ALA A 54 2.88 2.66 -6.91
C ALA A 54 2.83 1.14 -7.02
N THR A 55 3.00 0.45 -5.90
CA THR A 55 2.62 -0.97 -5.81
C THR A 55 1.09 -1.07 -5.87
N PRO A 56 0.52 -2.10 -6.50
CA PRO A 56 -0.90 -2.36 -6.36
C PRO A 56 -1.25 -2.58 -4.89
N PHE A 57 -2.48 -2.26 -4.51
CA PHE A 57 -2.99 -2.58 -3.18
C PHE A 57 -3.03 -4.10 -3.00
N ARG A 58 -2.54 -4.58 -1.86
CA ARG A 58 -2.42 -6.03 -1.56
C ARG A 58 -2.45 -6.29 -0.06
N GLY A 59 -2.87 -7.48 0.34
CA GLY A 59 -2.89 -7.89 1.75
C GLY A 59 -3.86 -9.05 2.00
N PRO A 60 -3.85 -9.62 3.22
CA PRO A 60 -4.65 -10.79 3.55
C PRO A 60 -6.16 -10.49 3.61
N GLY A 61 -6.55 -9.24 3.86
CA GLY A 61 -7.94 -8.78 3.88
C GLY A 61 -8.42 -8.17 2.56
N TYR A 62 -7.76 -8.44 1.43
CA TYR A 62 -8.11 -7.88 0.12
C TYR A 62 -8.24 -8.96 -0.96
N ASP A 63 -9.39 -9.00 -1.62
CA ASP A 63 -9.61 -9.84 -2.80
C ASP A 63 -9.24 -9.06 -4.06
N ALA A 64 -8.15 -9.47 -4.71
CA ALA A 64 -7.65 -8.85 -5.93
C ALA A 64 -8.56 -9.08 -7.16
N SER A 65 -9.37 -10.14 -7.15
CA SER A 65 -10.25 -10.49 -8.27
C SER A 65 -11.48 -9.59 -8.33
N SER A 66 -12.13 -9.38 -7.18
CA SER A 66 -13.28 -8.50 -7.02
C SER A 66 -12.88 -7.03 -6.76
N ARG A 67 -11.62 -6.79 -6.35
CA ARG A 67 -11.09 -5.50 -5.90
C ARG A 67 -11.85 -4.95 -4.68
N THR A 68 -12.17 -5.83 -3.74
CA THR A 68 -12.89 -5.49 -2.49
C THR A 68 -12.12 -5.92 -1.26
N LEU A 69 -12.34 -5.21 -0.16
CA LEU A 69 -11.91 -5.59 1.16
C LEU A 69 -12.81 -6.72 1.68
N LEU A 70 -12.19 -7.72 2.32
CA LEU A 70 -12.92 -8.80 2.96
C LEU A 70 -13.63 -8.25 4.21
N PRO A 71 -14.90 -8.65 4.44
CA PRO A 71 -15.63 -8.22 5.63
C PRO A 71 -14.84 -8.57 6.90
N ILE A 72 -14.72 -7.59 7.78
CA ILE A 72 -14.23 -7.77 9.14
C ILE A 72 -15.44 -7.88 10.07
N GLU A 73 -15.31 -8.64 11.15
CA GLU A 73 -16.40 -8.84 12.11
C GLU A 73 -16.78 -7.55 12.87
N SER A 74 -15.88 -6.56 12.90
CA SER A 74 -16.15 -5.21 13.42
C SER A 74 -17.03 -4.42 12.46
N VAL A 75 -18.33 -4.53 12.70
CA VAL A 75 -19.39 -3.78 12.02
C VAL A 75 -19.85 -2.64 12.95
N GLU A 76 -19.80 -1.40 12.48
CA GLU A 76 -20.35 -0.26 13.23
C GLU A 76 -21.87 -0.38 13.41
N ALA A 77 -22.45 0.43 14.30
CA ALA A 77 -23.89 0.44 14.59
C ALA A 77 -24.80 0.64 13.34
N ASN A 78 -24.23 1.12 12.23
CA ASN A 78 -24.91 1.33 10.94
C ASN A 78 -24.82 0.13 9.98
N GLY A 79 -24.20 -0.98 10.38
CA GLY A 79 -24.08 -2.19 9.55
C GLY A 79 -22.93 -2.16 8.53
N GLN A 80 -22.05 -1.15 8.54
CA GLN A 80 -20.89 -1.09 7.64
C GLN A 80 -19.60 -1.54 8.35
N PRO A 81 -18.72 -2.30 7.67
CA PRO A 81 -17.39 -2.61 8.20
C PRO A 81 -16.56 -1.33 8.27
N THR A 82 -15.90 -1.10 9.40
CA THR A 82 -15.02 0.06 9.61
C THR A 82 -13.59 -0.39 9.83
N TYR A 83 -12.74 -0.05 8.88
CA TYR A 83 -11.29 -0.26 8.95
C TYR A 83 -10.60 0.97 9.54
N ILE A 84 -9.36 0.80 10.01
CA ILE A 84 -8.47 1.92 10.33
C ILE A 84 -7.51 2.15 9.17
N LEU A 85 -7.63 3.32 8.54
CA LEU A 85 -6.73 3.78 7.50
C LEU A 85 -5.58 4.57 8.13
N ALA A 86 -4.36 4.11 7.93
CA ALA A 86 -3.15 4.84 8.26
C ALA A 86 -2.38 5.20 6.98
N LEU A 87 -2.08 6.49 6.85
CA LEU A 87 -1.39 7.09 5.72
C LEU A 87 -0.15 7.83 6.20
N THR A 88 0.92 7.76 5.41
CA THR A 88 2.11 8.59 5.61
C THR A 88 2.54 9.18 4.29
N ASN A 89 2.92 10.45 4.31
CA ASN A 89 3.78 11.04 3.29
C ASN A 89 5.08 11.46 3.95
N ALA A 90 6.21 11.24 3.27
CA ALA A 90 7.50 11.73 3.72
C ALA A 90 8.30 12.30 2.55
N THR A 91 8.99 13.42 2.81
CA THR A 91 10.04 13.92 1.95
C THR A 91 11.39 13.48 2.50
N LEU A 92 12.21 12.86 1.66
CA LEU A 92 13.48 12.25 2.05
C LEU A 92 14.68 13.09 1.63
N ASP A 93 15.74 13.04 2.44
CA ASP A 93 17.09 13.40 2.03
C ASP A 93 17.58 12.37 1.01
N ARG A 94 17.84 12.82 -0.22
CA ARG A 94 18.29 11.96 -1.32
C ARG A 94 19.60 11.23 -0.99
N SER A 95 20.50 11.84 -0.22
CA SER A 95 21.79 11.25 0.16
C SER A 95 21.62 10.06 1.13
N ARG A 96 20.52 10.03 1.88
CA ARG A 96 20.20 9.00 2.89
C ARG A 96 19.03 8.10 2.48
N ARG A 97 18.44 8.29 1.29
CA ARG A 97 17.28 7.51 0.82
C ARG A 97 17.50 6.00 0.84
N GLY A 98 18.73 5.54 0.61
CA GLY A 98 19.06 4.11 0.59
C GLY A 98 18.72 3.38 1.88
N ILE A 99 18.95 3.99 3.06
CA ILE A 99 18.61 3.37 4.35
C ILE A 99 17.10 3.31 4.55
N PHE A 100 16.37 4.35 4.15
CA PHE A 100 14.91 4.40 4.20
C PHE A 100 14.31 3.29 3.34
N ASP A 101 14.68 3.23 2.06
CA ASP A 101 14.19 2.22 1.12
C ASP A 101 14.48 0.79 1.60
N ALA A 102 15.64 0.57 2.23
CA ALA A 102 16.01 -0.73 2.79
C ALA A 102 15.08 -1.16 3.94
N TYR A 103 14.73 -0.25 4.85
CA TYR A 103 13.79 -0.55 5.93
C TYR A 103 12.34 -0.65 5.44
N THR A 104 11.92 0.19 4.50
CA THR A 104 10.61 0.08 3.85
C THR A 104 10.43 -1.31 3.21
N ARG A 105 11.43 -1.82 2.48
CA ARG A 105 11.38 -3.19 1.92
C ARG A 105 11.31 -4.29 2.98
N LYS A 106 11.95 -4.10 4.15
CA LYS A 106 11.86 -5.07 5.26
C LYS A 106 10.45 -5.08 5.86
N LEU A 107 9.89 -3.90 6.10
CA LEU A 107 8.51 -3.76 6.57
C LEU A 107 7.52 -4.33 5.55
N GLU A 108 7.70 -4.02 4.27
CA GLU A 108 6.85 -4.54 3.18
C GLU A 108 6.82 -6.07 3.11
N LYS A 109 7.96 -6.72 3.41
CA LYS A 109 8.05 -8.19 3.46
C LYS A 109 7.38 -8.79 4.70
N ALA A 110 7.43 -8.10 5.83
CA ALA A 110 6.87 -8.57 7.10
C ALA A 110 5.39 -8.20 7.29
N LEU A 111 4.91 -7.15 6.60
CA LEU A 111 3.55 -6.64 6.72
C LEU A 111 2.49 -7.73 6.55
N PRO A 112 2.52 -8.60 5.50
CA PRO A 112 1.51 -9.64 5.32
C PRO A 112 1.33 -10.58 6.51
N ASP A 113 2.36 -10.75 7.35
CA ASP A 113 2.35 -11.63 8.52
C ASP A 113 1.91 -10.89 9.80
N THR A 114 1.58 -9.61 9.71
CA THR A 114 1.15 -8.80 10.87
C THR A 114 -0.33 -9.06 11.17
N PRO A 115 -0.68 -9.50 12.39
CA PRO A 115 -2.08 -9.66 12.79
C PRO A 115 -2.89 -8.37 12.61
N GLY A 116 -4.12 -8.51 12.11
CA GLY A 116 -5.03 -7.39 11.91
C GLY A 116 -4.70 -6.47 10.74
N LEU A 117 -3.66 -6.75 9.95
CA LEU A 117 -3.47 -6.07 8.66
C LEU A 117 -4.56 -6.50 7.67
N VAL A 118 -5.19 -5.54 6.99
CA VAL A 118 -6.17 -5.80 5.92
C VAL A 118 -5.48 -5.69 4.57
N GLY A 119 -4.69 -4.63 4.37
CA GLY A 119 -3.87 -4.48 3.18
C GLY A 119 -3.11 -3.18 3.14
N PHE A 120 -2.27 -3.04 2.13
CA PHE A 120 -1.34 -1.92 2.02
C PHE A 120 -0.98 -1.61 0.56
N SER A 121 -0.47 -0.39 0.35
CA SER A 121 0.14 0.05 -0.90
C SER A 121 1.25 1.06 -0.58
N ILE A 122 2.33 1.03 -1.36
CA ILE A 122 3.46 1.94 -1.23
C ILE A 122 3.64 2.65 -2.56
N ARG A 123 3.86 3.97 -2.51
CA ARG A 123 4.12 4.80 -3.69
C ARG A 123 5.36 5.63 -3.48
N ALA A 124 6.16 5.80 -4.53
CA ALA A 124 7.34 6.64 -4.51
C ALA A 124 7.50 7.38 -5.84
N ARG A 125 8.10 8.57 -5.79
CA ARG A 125 8.59 9.23 -7.02
C ARG A 125 9.91 8.60 -7.46
N LEU A 126 10.00 8.14 -8.72
CA LEU A 126 11.21 7.49 -9.25
C LEU A 126 12.46 8.38 -9.19
N LEU A 127 12.30 9.67 -9.47
CA LEU A 127 13.37 10.68 -9.45
C LEU A 127 13.16 11.75 -8.37
N GLY A 128 12.23 11.50 -7.44
CA GLY A 128 11.84 12.44 -6.40
C GLY A 128 12.28 12.01 -5.00
N SER A 129 12.10 12.93 -4.05
CA SER A 129 12.34 12.69 -2.62
C SER A 129 11.10 12.19 -1.89
N GLU A 130 9.95 12.12 -2.54
CA GLU A 130 8.69 11.83 -1.87
C GLU A 130 8.31 10.35 -1.93
N VAL A 131 7.79 9.88 -0.79
CA VAL A 131 7.23 8.55 -0.59
C VAL A 131 5.88 8.66 0.10
N TRP A 132 5.01 7.71 -0.18
CA TRP A 132 3.73 7.55 0.47
C TRP A 132 3.50 6.09 0.85
N THR A 133 2.92 5.86 2.02
CA THR A 133 2.45 4.55 2.45
C THR A 133 0.98 4.63 2.80
N MET A 134 0.27 3.56 2.49
CA MET A 134 -1.12 3.33 2.83
C MET A 134 -1.23 1.95 3.45
N THR A 135 -1.86 1.86 4.61
CA THR A 135 -2.16 0.61 5.29
C THR A 135 -3.58 0.67 5.86
N LEU A 136 -4.33 -0.42 5.71
CA LEU A 136 -5.63 -0.62 6.35
C LEU A 136 -5.50 -1.71 7.40
N TRP A 137 -6.15 -1.49 8.54
CA TRP A 137 -6.13 -2.36 9.70
C TRP A 137 -7.55 -2.68 10.16
N THR A 138 -7.72 -3.82 10.84
CA THR A 138 -9.01 -4.25 11.40
C THR A 138 -9.45 -3.42 12.60
N SER A 139 -8.49 -2.81 13.32
CA SER A 139 -8.73 -2.01 14.52
C SER A 139 -7.55 -1.06 14.78
N ASP A 140 -7.74 -0.10 15.68
CA ASP A 140 -6.66 0.78 16.13
C ASP A 140 -5.59 0.00 16.90
N GLU A 141 -6.02 -0.97 17.71
CA GLU A 141 -5.09 -1.83 18.47
C GLU A 141 -4.14 -2.60 17.54
N ALA A 142 -4.63 -3.18 16.44
CA ALA A 142 -3.78 -3.88 15.47
C ALA A 142 -2.75 -2.95 14.81
N ALA A 143 -3.15 -1.71 14.50
CA ALA A 143 -2.24 -0.71 13.97
C ALA A 143 -1.20 -0.26 15.01
N ASP A 144 -1.58 -0.13 16.27
CA ASP A 144 -0.67 0.23 17.37
C ASP A 144 0.34 -0.88 17.66
N ASP A 145 -0.10 -2.14 17.65
CA ASP A 145 0.78 -3.31 17.79
C ASP A 145 1.85 -3.34 16.71
N PHE A 146 1.48 -3.04 15.45
CA PHE A 146 2.44 -2.91 14.36
C PHE A 146 3.44 -1.77 14.61
N VAL A 147 2.96 -0.59 14.99
CA VAL A 147 3.79 0.58 15.27
C VAL A 147 4.76 0.31 16.42
N GLY A 148 4.31 -0.42 17.44
CA GLY A 148 5.10 -0.85 18.60
C GLY A 148 6.06 -2.00 18.31
N SER A 149 5.90 -2.71 17.19
CA SER A 149 6.70 -3.89 16.87
C SER A 149 8.21 -3.62 16.84
N PRO A 150 9.06 -4.61 17.19
CA PRO A 150 10.51 -4.42 17.17
C PRO A 150 11.06 -4.00 15.81
N LEU A 151 10.49 -4.51 14.71
CA LEU A 151 10.91 -4.16 13.35
C LEU A 151 10.56 -2.71 13.01
N HIS A 152 9.34 -2.27 13.32
CA HIS A 152 8.91 -0.90 13.07
C HIS A 152 9.72 0.10 13.90
N ARG A 153 9.90 -0.15 15.20
CA ARG A 153 10.73 0.69 16.07
C ARG A 153 12.17 0.80 15.58
N LYS A 154 12.75 -0.31 15.10
CA LYS A 154 14.09 -0.30 14.49
C LYS A 154 14.11 0.48 13.18
N ALA A 155 13.09 0.34 12.34
CA ALA A 155 12.97 1.12 11.11
C ALA A 155 12.91 2.63 11.39
N ILE A 156 12.08 3.07 12.36
CA ILE A 156 12.02 4.47 12.79
C ILE A 156 13.41 4.92 13.27
N LYS A 157 14.02 4.22 14.22
CA LYS A 157 15.33 4.61 14.77
C LYS A 157 16.38 4.83 13.67
N GLU A 158 16.44 3.95 12.67
CA GLU A 158 17.53 3.90 11.71
C GLU A 158 17.24 4.67 10.42
N ALA A 159 15.98 4.77 10.00
CA ALA A 159 15.58 5.46 8.77
C ALA A 159 15.08 6.90 9.01
N MET A 160 14.68 7.26 10.23
CA MET A 160 14.20 8.61 10.54
C MET A 160 15.20 9.73 10.18
N PRO A 161 16.53 9.55 10.34
CA PRO A 161 17.51 10.55 9.91
C PRO A 161 17.55 10.83 8.40
N ALA A 162 16.82 10.06 7.58
CA ALA A 162 16.66 10.30 6.15
C ALA A 162 15.38 11.08 5.80
N VAL A 163 14.48 11.35 6.76
CA VAL A 163 13.21 12.05 6.52
C VAL A 163 13.37 13.51 6.90
N LEU A 164 13.05 14.40 5.98
CA LEU A 164 13.11 15.86 6.16
C LEU A 164 11.79 16.40 6.70
N THR A 165 10.68 15.96 6.10
CA THR A 165 9.32 16.34 6.49
C THR A 165 8.40 15.15 6.36
N SER A 166 7.29 15.15 7.11
CA SER A 166 6.23 14.16 6.94
C SER A 166 4.85 14.73 7.19
N ARG A 167 3.84 13.99 6.71
CA ARG A 167 2.44 14.13 7.11
C ARG A 167 1.91 12.76 7.48
N PHE A 168 1.05 12.70 8.48
CA PHE A 168 0.40 11.48 8.93
C PHE A 168 -1.10 11.70 9.01
N TYR A 169 -1.85 10.76 8.47
CA TYR A 169 -3.28 10.67 8.69
C TYR A 169 -3.61 9.30 9.25
N ARG A 170 -4.46 9.27 10.27
CA ARG A 170 -5.05 8.04 10.80
C ARG A 170 -6.52 8.31 11.09
N GLY A 171 -7.38 7.41 10.63
CA GLY A 171 -8.82 7.57 10.83
C GLY A 171 -9.64 6.40 10.28
N PRO A 172 -10.95 6.41 10.53
CA PRO A 172 -11.84 5.36 10.08
C PRO A 172 -11.99 5.36 8.55
N TRP A 173 -12.17 4.17 7.98
CA TRP A 173 -12.48 3.95 6.57
C TRP A 173 -13.64 2.97 6.45
N THR A 174 -14.73 3.42 5.84
CA THR A 174 -16.02 2.70 5.85
C THR A 174 -16.41 2.11 4.49
N SER A 175 -15.52 2.20 3.49
CA SER A 175 -15.77 1.64 2.16
C SER A 175 -15.32 0.19 2.09
N THR A 176 -16.06 -0.63 1.34
CA THR A 176 -15.68 -2.00 0.99
C THR A 176 -14.62 -2.06 -0.11
N LYS A 177 -14.18 -0.91 -0.64
CA LYS A 177 -13.06 -0.79 -1.57
C LYS A 177 -11.87 -0.13 -0.88
N PRO A 178 -10.63 -0.51 -1.23
CA PRO A 178 -9.46 0.21 -0.73
C PRO A 178 -9.46 1.66 -1.22
N PRO A 179 -8.91 2.60 -0.44
CA PRO A 179 -8.73 3.98 -0.87
C PRO A 179 -7.90 4.05 -2.15
N THR A 180 -8.27 4.94 -3.05
CA THR A 180 -7.41 5.34 -4.16
C THR A 180 -6.28 6.22 -3.64
N TRP A 181 -5.18 6.29 -4.39
CA TRP A 181 -4.10 7.24 -4.09
C TRP A 181 -4.52 8.71 -4.21
N ALA A 182 -5.59 9.02 -4.94
CA ALA A 182 -6.12 10.38 -5.01
C ALA A 182 -6.80 10.76 -3.68
N GLU A 183 -7.68 9.90 -3.16
CA GLU A 183 -8.32 10.08 -1.86
C GLU A 183 -7.30 10.13 -0.72
N ALA A 184 -6.33 9.22 -0.74
CA ALA A 184 -5.28 9.17 0.28
C ALA A 184 -4.43 10.45 0.32
N LYS A 185 -4.08 11.00 -0.85
CA LYS A 185 -3.34 12.27 -0.90
C LYS A 185 -4.19 13.45 -0.42
N ALA A 186 -5.47 13.50 -0.78
CA ALA A 186 -6.37 14.53 -0.28
C ALA A 186 -6.50 14.49 1.26
N LEU A 187 -6.57 13.29 1.85
CA LEU A 187 -6.56 13.13 3.32
C LEU A 187 -5.24 13.56 3.97
N LEU A 188 -4.10 13.34 3.30
CA LEU A 188 -2.80 13.77 3.80
C LEU A 188 -2.60 15.30 3.69
N GLU A 189 -3.17 15.95 2.67
CA GLU A 189 -3.04 17.41 2.48
C GLU A 189 -3.67 18.21 3.63
N SER A 190 -4.70 17.67 4.29
CA SER A 190 -5.32 18.29 5.47
C SER A 190 -4.57 18.03 6.78
N ALA A 191 -3.63 17.08 6.81
CA ALA A 191 -2.85 16.76 8.00
C ALA A 191 -1.68 17.76 8.20
N PRO A 192 -1.28 18.07 9.45
CA PRO A 192 -0.16 18.97 9.70
C PRO A 192 1.16 18.42 9.15
N VAL A 193 2.05 19.33 8.76
CA VAL A 193 3.43 19.00 8.35
C VAL A 193 4.31 18.91 9.60
N ASN A 194 5.00 17.80 9.75
CA ASN A 194 6.09 17.64 10.71
C ASN A 194 7.42 17.96 10.02
N ASN A 195 8.25 18.80 10.63
CA ASN A 195 9.57 19.18 10.10
C ASN A 195 10.66 18.61 11.01
N TYR A 196 11.47 17.68 10.50
CA TYR A 196 12.51 17.01 11.31
C TYR A 196 13.90 17.63 11.13
N ARG A 197 14.08 18.47 10.11
CA ARG A 197 15.35 19.16 9.84
C ARG A 197 15.68 20.25 10.85
N SER A 198 14.65 20.89 11.44
CA SER A 198 14.79 21.98 12.40
C SER A 198 15.16 21.53 13.81
N ASP A 199 14.99 20.24 14.14
CA ASP A 199 15.20 19.71 15.49
C ASP A 199 16.51 18.93 15.64
N SER A 200 17.32 18.82 14.57
CA SER A 200 18.73 18.44 14.70
C SER A 200 19.52 19.67 15.13
N PRO A 201 20.19 19.68 16.30
CA PRO A 201 21.18 20.70 16.58
C PRO A 201 22.20 20.61 15.45
N ALA A 202 22.24 21.63 14.60
CA ALA A 202 23.29 21.79 13.62
C ALA A 202 24.59 21.67 14.39
N SER A 203 25.38 20.65 14.04
CA SER A 203 26.81 20.51 14.31
C SER A 203 27.42 21.81 14.84
N GLU A 204 27.36 22.02 16.16
CA GLU A 204 28.24 22.98 16.81
C GLU A 204 29.63 22.42 16.55
N SER A 205 30.31 23.03 15.58
CA SER A 205 31.71 22.76 15.34
C SER A 205 32.41 23.04 16.68
N PRO A 206 33.24 22.13 17.21
CA PRO A 206 34.00 22.43 18.41
C PRO A 206 34.87 23.64 18.09
N THR A 207 34.51 24.79 18.68
CA THR A 207 35.38 25.95 18.72
C THR A 207 36.59 25.54 19.54
N THR A 208 37.71 25.33 18.85
CA THR A 208 39.03 25.13 19.44
C THR A 208 39.27 26.24 20.47
N PRO A 209 39.61 25.92 21.74
CA PRO A 209 40.06 26.96 22.66
C PRO A 209 41.43 27.44 22.16
N THR A 210 41.50 28.72 21.78
CA THR A 210 42.77 29.41 21.63
C THR A 210 43.42 29.49 23.00
N GLU A 211 44.43 28.66 23.22
CA GLU A 211 45.36 28.75 24.32
C GLU A 211 46.19 30.03 24.16
N ALA A 212 45.82 31.08 24.89
CA ALA A 212 46.66 32.26 25.06
C ALA A 212 47.58 32.05 26.26
N HIS A 213 48.77 31.51 25.99
CA HIS A 213 49.94 31.69 26.84
C HIS A 213 50.44 33.13 26.69
N ARG A 214 50.19 33.99 27.69
CA ARG A 214 51.15 34.96 28.28
C ARG A 214 50.50 35.81 29.35
#